data_AF-A0A938VNF2-F1
#
_entry.id   AF-A0A938VNF2-F1
#
_cell.length_a   1.000
_cell.length_b   1.000
_cell.length_c   1.000
_cell.angle_alpha   90.00
_cell.angle_beta   90.00
_cell.angle_gamma   90.00
#
_symmetry.space_group_name_H-M   'P 1'
#
loop_
_entity.id
_entity.type
_entity.pdbx_description
1 polymer ?
#
loop_
_entity_poly.entity_id
_entity_poly.type
_entity_poly.pdbx_seq_one_letter_code
_entity_poly.pdbx_strand_id
1 'polypeptide(L)'
;TEQAEIKRGDAFTMLSGTADKQFEYIYIAPPQYKQMWSTALKLIDDNPNWLTEDGTAIVQIDPKEYEEVELRNLVEGEQRKYGSTLLVFYDRHKKE
;
A
#
# COMPACT_ATOMS: atom_id res chain seq x y z
N THR A 1 -13.44 -7.35 -23.55
CA THR A 1 -12.94 -6.20 -22.79
C THR A 1 -11.71 -6.63 -22.03
N GLU A 2 -10.63 -5.85 -22.08
CA GLU A 2 -9.41 -6.12 -21.31
C GLU A 2 -9.65 -5.71 -19.86
N GLN A 3 -9.77 -6.70 -18.96
CA GLN A 3 -10.08 -6.50 -17.54
C GLN A 3 -8.84 -6.58 -16.64
N ALA A 4 -7.65 -6.74 -17.22
CA ALA A 4 -6.40 -6.90 -16.50
C ALA A 4 -5.20 -6.42 -17.33
N GLU A 5 -4.19 -5.89 -16.65
CA GLU A 5 -2.88 -5.52 -17.21
C GLU A 5 -1.78 -6.14 -16.32
N ILE A 6 -0.72 -6.68 -16.95
CA ILE A 6 0.44 -7.21 -16.22
C ILE A 6 1.67 -6.40 -16.60
N LYS A 7 2.25 -5.70 -15.63
CA LYS A 7 3.52 -5.00 -15.77
C LYS A 7 4.64 -5.82 -15.13
N ARG A 8 5.60 -6.30 -15.94
CA ARG A 8 6.81 -6.98 -15.44
C ARG A 8 7.84 -5.94 -15.05
N GLY A 9 8.18 -5.86 -13.77
CA GLY A 9 9.19 -4.93 -13.27
C GLY A 9 9.37 -5.01 -11.77
N ASP A 10 10.27 -4.17 -11.25
CA ASP A 10 10.43 -3.95 -9.82
C ASP A 10 9.32 -3.02 -9.30
N ALA A 11 8.61 -3.45 -8.25
CA ALA A 11 7.45 -2.73 -7.73
C ALA A 11 7.84 -1.38 -7.09
N PHE A 12 8.99 -1.30 -6.43
CA PHE A 12 9.44 -0.05 -5.82
C PHE A 12 9.80 0.99 -6.89
N THR A 13 10.47 0.55 -7.95
CA THR A 13 10.76 1.39 -9.11
C THR A 13 9.47 1.95 -9.72
N MET A 14 8.44 1.12 -9.86
CA MET A 14 7.13 1.59 -10.33
C MET A 14 6.48 2.58 -9.37
N LEU A 15 6.38 2.26 -8.08
CA LEU A 15 5.75 3.13 -7.08
C LEU A 15 6.48 4.47 -6.90
N SER A 16 7.80 4.50 -7.09
CA SER A 16 8.61 5.73 -7.04
C SER A 16 8.44 6.64 -8.27
N GLY A 17 7.92 6.10 -9.37
CA GLY A 17 7.69 6.83 -10.60
C GLY A 17 6.41 7.66 -10.58
N THR A 18 6.20 8.45 -11.64
CA THR A 18 4.96 9.20 -11.84
C THR A 18 3.78 8.23 -11.98
N ALA A 19 2.76 8.40 -11.13
CA ALA A 19 1.52 7.64 -11.25
C ALA A 19 0.87 7.88 -12.61
N ASP A 20 0.70 6.81 -13.39
CA ASP A 20 0.05 6.83 -14.70
C ASP A 20 -1.45 6.47 -14.60
N LYS A 21 -1.88 5.95 -13.45
CA LYS A 21 -3.26 5.61 -13.13
C LYS A 21 -3.49 5.68 -11.62
N GLN A 22 -4.74 5.96 -11.25
CA GLN A 22 -5.22 5.87 -9.87
C GLN A 22 -5.95 4.56 -9.62
N PHE A 23 -5.79 4.05 -8.41
CA PHE A 23 -6.44 2.84 -7.92
C PHE A 23 -7.29 3.16 -6.69
N GLU A 24 -8.50 2.58 -6.62
CA GLU A 24 -9.30 2.58 -5.39
C GLU A 24 -8.62 1.73 -4.30
N TYR A 25 -7.96 0.65 -4.70
CA TYR A 25 -7.25 -0.25 -3.80
C TYR A 25 -5.87 -0.60 -4.33
N ILE A 26 -4.85 -0.50 -3.47
CA ILE A 26 -3.51 -1.06 -3.73
C ILE A 26 -3.22 -2.13 -2.68
N TYR A 27 -2.96 -3.36 -3.13
CA TYR A 27 -2.65 -4.49 -2.25
C TYR A 27 -1.14 -4.71 -2.15
N ILE A 28 -0.61 -4.73 -0.93
CA ILE A 28 0.83 -4.84 -0.62
C ILE A 28 1.04 -6.14 0.16
N ALA A 29 1.46 -7.20 -0.53
CA ALA A 29 1.77 -8.51 0.06
C ALA A 29 3.17 -8.98 -0.35
N PRO A 30 4.23 -8.27 0.07
CA PRO A 30 5.59 -8.60 -0.32
C PRO A 30 6.10 -9.85 0.41
N PRO A 31 7.26 -10.39 -0.01
CA PRO A 31 7.98 -11.38 0.78
C PRO A 31 8.24 -10.87 2.21
N GLN A 32 7.89 -11.71 3.18
CA GLN A 32 7.95 -11.41 4.61
C GLN A 32 9.38 -11.30 5.15
N TYR A 33 9.49 -10.62 6.29
CA TYR A 33 10.68 -10.39 7.12
C TYR A 33 11.80 -9.63 6.40
N LYS A 34 11.41 -8.74 5.48
CA LYS A 34 12.33 -7.92 4.67
C LYS A 34 12.07 -6.42 4.71
N GLN A 35 11.13 -5.97 5.57
CA GLN A 35 10.72 -4.55 5.64
C GLN A 35 10.26 -3.96 4.30
N MET A 36 9.87 -4.82 3.36
CA MET A 36 9.44 -4.42 2.03
C MET A 36 8.05 -3.77 2.06
N TRP A 37 7.22 -4.15 3.03
CA TRP A 37 5.86 -3.63 3.17
C TRP A 37 5.87 -2.16 3.58
N SER A 38 6.69 -1.78 4.57
CA SER A 38 6.80 -0.42 5.08
C SER A 38 7.48 0.48 4.04
N THR A 39 8.42 -0.07 3.26
CA THR A 39 9.01 0.61 2.10
C THR A 39 7.98 0.89 1.01
N ALA A 40 7.18 -0.10 0.60
CA ALA A 40 6.10 0.10 -0.38
C ALA A 40 5.07 1.13 0.11
N LEU A 41 4.67 1.04 1.37
CA LEU A 41 3.70 1.94 1.97
C LEU A 41 4.20 3.39 1.97
N LYS A 42 5.46 3.63 2.34
CA LYS A 42 6.09 4.96 2.27
C LYS A 42 6.17 5.49 0.84
N LEU A 43 6.47 4.65 -0.14
CA LEU A 43 6.49 5.08 -1.55
C LEU A 43 5.10 5.50 -2.04
N ILE A 44 4.04 4.83 -1.60
CA ILE A 44 2.66 5.23 -1.91
C ILE A 44 2.30 6.53 -1.17
N ASP A 45 2.72 6.67 0.08
CA ASP A 45 2.51 7.90 0.87
C ASP A 45 3.21 9.11 0.25
N ASP A 46 4.44 8.93 -0.26
CA ASP A 46 5.20 9.98 -0.96
C ASP A 46 4.62 10.28 -2.36
N ASN A 47 3.96 9.30 -2.98
CA ASN A 47 3.31 9.42 -4.29
C ASN A 47 1.79 9.13 -4.20
N PRO A 48 1.01 9.97 -3.49
CA PRO A 48 -0.40 9.67 -3.18
C PRO A 48 -1.31 9.66 -4.42
N ASN A 49 -0.81 10.12 -5.58
CA ASN A 49 -1.52 10.07 -6.86
C ASN A 49 -1.66 8.66 -7.43
N TRP A 50 -1.04 7.64 -6.83
CA TRP A 50 -1.35 6.24 -7.13
C TRP A 50 -2.72 5.81 -6.61
N LEU A 51 -3.24 6.46 -5.57
CA LEU A 51 -4.57 6.21 -5.03
C LEU A 51 -5.57 7.27 -5.51
N THR A 52 -6.86 6.92 -5.55
CA THR A 52 -7.94 7.92 -5.60
C THR A 52 -7.98 8.73 -4.31
N GLU A 53 -8.79 9.78 -4.23
CA GLU A 53 -8.91 10.60 -3.01
C GLU A 53 -9.50 9.84 -1.81
N ASP A 54 -10.26 8.80 -2.08
CA ASP A 54 -10.91 7.87 -1.15
C ASP A 54 -10.30 6.46 -1.21
N GLY A 55 -9.11 6.32 -1.80
CA GLY A 55 -8.45 5.03 -1.99
C GLY A 55 -7.75 4.51 -0.74
N THR A 56 -7.57 3.19 -0.69
CA THR A 56 -6.97 2.47 0.43
C THR A 56 -5.77 1.63 -0.01
N ALA A 57 -4.65 1.76 0.69
CA ALA A 57 -3.55 0.81 0.64
C ALA A 57 -3.77 -0.30 1.69
N ILE A 58 -3.74 -1.57 1.26
CA ILE A 58 -3.98 -2.73 2.11
C ILE A 58 -2.68 -3.52 2.23
N VAL A 59 -2.10 -3.55 3.43
CA VAL A 59 -0.87 -4.29 3.71
C VAL A 59 -1.21 -5.65 4.29
N GLN A 60 -0.61 -6.73 3.76
CA GLN A 60 -0.70 -8.08 4.30
C GLN A 60 0.68 -8.56 4.77
N ILE A 61 0.83 -8.84 6.07
CA ILE A 61 2.10 -9.22 6.70
C ILE A 61 1.92 -10.30 7.78
N ASP A 62 3.02 -10.88 8.27
CA ASP A 62 2.99 -11.58 9.56
C ASP A 62 2.78 -10.54 10.68
N PRO A 63 1.91 -10.78 11.67
CA PRO A 63 1.70 -9.86 12.79
C PRO A 63 2.98 -9.46 13.53
N LYS A 64 4.05 -10.27 13.48
CA LYS A 64 5.35 -9.96 14.10
C LYS A 64 6.18 -8.92 13.35
N GLU A 65 5.86 -8.66 12.09
CA GLU A 65 6.54 -7.65 11.27
C GLU A 65 5.96 -6.25 11.45
N TYR A 66 4.78 -6.15 12.07
CA TYR A 66 4.08 -4.88 12.21
C TYR A 66 4.89 -3.91 13.08
N GLU A 67 5.04 -2.70 12.56
CA GLU A 67 5.61 -1.54 13.24
C GLU A 67 4.79 -0.31 12.84
N GLU A 68 4.72 0.70 13.71
CA GLU A 68 4.10 1.96 13.33
C GLU A 68 4.96 2.66 12.27
N VAL A 69 4.31 3.17 11.23
CA VAL A 69 4.97 3.90 10.14
C VAL A 69 4.51 5.34 10.17
N GLU A 70 5.47 6.27 10.24
CA GLU A 70 5.18 7.69 10.07
C GLU A 70 4.79 7.99 8.61
N LEU A 71 3.56 8.45 8.41
CA LEU A 71 2.95 8.72 7.10
C LEU A 71 2.36 10.14 7.10
N ARG A 72 2.32 10.78 5.94
CA ARG A 72 1.84 12.18 5.78
C ARG A 72 0.50 12.28 5.06
N ASN A 73 0.26 11.37 4.12
CA ASN A 73 -0.90 11.37 3.24
C ASN A 73 -1.81 10.17 3.48
N LEU A 74 -1.34 9.14 4.16
CA LEU A 74 -2.08 7.94 4.53
C LEU A 74 -2.30 7.88 6.05
N VAL A 75 -3.45 7.34 6.45
CA VAL A 75 -3.81 7.09 7.85
C VAL A 75 -4.14 5.63 8.03
N GLU A 76 -3.56 5.02 9.04
CA GLU A 76 -3.98 3.69 9.46
C GLU A 76 -5.42 3.73 10.00
N GLY A 77 -6.30 2.93 9.42
CA GLY A 77 -7.68 2.74 9.84
C GLY A 77 -7.86 1.43 10.59
N GLU A 78 -8.34 0.40 9.88
CA GLU A 78 -8.66 -0.90 10.46
C GLU A 78 -7.47 -1.87 10.41
N GLN A 79 -7.38 -2.76 11.39
CA GLN A 79 -6.57 -3.98 11.32
C GLN A 79 -7.43 -5.24 11.43
N ARG A 80 -7.14 -6.26 10.61
CA ARG A 80 -7.80 -7.58 10.67
C ARG A 80 -6.78 -8.69 10.78
N LYS A 81 -6.91 -9.53 11.82
CA LYS A 81 -6.01 -10.67 12.05
C LYS A 81 -6.68 -12.01 11.77
N TYR A 82 -6.03 -12.83 10.94
CA TYR A 82 -6.45 -14.18 10.58
C TYR A 82 -5.28 -15.16 10.78
N GLY A 83 -5.23 -15.80 11.95
CA GLY A 83 -4.11 -16.69 12.29
C GLY A 83 -2.76 -15.95 12.28
N SER A 84 -1.87 -16.34 11.38
CA SER A 84 -0.54 -15.73 11.16
C SER A 84 -0.54 -14.65 10.07
N THR A 85 -1.70 -14.15 9.66
CA THR A 85 -1.83 -13.06 8.69
C THR A 85 -2.48 -11.85 9.35
N LEU A 86 -1.85 -10.68 9.22
CA LEU A 86 -2.40 -9.38 9.57
C LEU A 86 -2.68 -8.59 8.29
N LEU A 87 -3.88 -8.03 8.18
CA LEU A 87 -4.22 -7.00 7.22
C LEU A 87 -4.28 -5.66 7.93
N VAL A 88 -3.62 -4.64 7.37
CA VAL A 88 -3.68 -3.26 7.86
C VAL A 88 -4.16 -2.38 6.72
N PHE A 89 -5.18 -1.58 6.97
CA PHE A 89 -5.84 -0.74 5.98
C PHE A 89 -5.39 0.71 6.20
N TYR A 90 -4.82 1.33 5.17
CA TYR A 90 -4.35 2.71 5.19
C TYR A 90 -5.14 3.55 4.19
N ASP A 91 -5.98 4.43 4.69
CA ASP A 91 -6.82 5.29 3.87
C ASP A 91 -6.10 6.59 3.52
N ARG A 92 -6.29 7.09 2.30
CA ARG A 92 -5.76 8.39 1.93
C ARG A 92 -6.50 9.50 2.68
N HIS A 93 -5.75 10.44 3.25
CA HIS A 93 -6.31 11.68 3.78
C HIS A 93 -7.05 12.43 2.66
N LYS A 94 -8.34 12.68 2.89
CA LYS A 94 -9.09 13.65 2.10
C LYS A 94 -8.46 15.02 2.37
N LYS A 95 -7.84 15.63 1.35
CA LYS A 95 -7.53 17.06 1.43
C LYS A 95 -8.87 17.81 1.38
N GLU A 96 -9.17 18.55 2.45
CA GLU A 96 -10.30 19.49 2.51
C GLU A 96 -10.16 20.61 1.48
#